data_AF-A0A7J5U1F3-F1
#
_entry.id   AF-A0A7J5U1F3-F1
#
_cell.length_a   1.000
_cell.length_b   1.000
_cell.length_c   1.000
_cell.angle_alpha   90.00
_cell.angle_beta   90.00
_cell.angle_gamma   90.00
#
_symmetry.space_group_name_H-M   'P 1'
#
loop_
_entity.id
_entity.type
_entity.pdbx_description
1 polymer ?
#
loop_
_entity_poly.entity_id
_entity_poly.type
_entity_poly.pdbx_seq_one_letter_code
_entity_poly.pdbx_strand_id
1 'polypeptide(L)'
;MQILLLFLAFLGPLRAHIPDDLQPHLTYRLLVDNKPLDWQAGAPVSLKSLRIEVQLDEESQKLYPHLKGQPIYAGSVISLARGNRRLGMIRCNLTQPLTNFLTQATPGDRLVIEVQDVQIRQKDGTLKPLSDGKSLVYSVPLH
;
A
#
# COMPACT_ATOMS: atom_id res chain seq x y z
N MET A 1 -51.42 42.09 -4.24
CA MET A 1 -51.37 40.96 -5.19
C MET A 1 -49.92 40.70 -5.55
N GLN A 2 -49.36 39.60 -5.04
CA GLN A 2 -48.05 39.07 -5.43
C GLN A 2 -48.15 38.44 -6.82
N ILE A 3 -47.19 38.72 -7.70
CA ILE A 3 -46.89 37.86 -8.85
C ILE A 3 -45.42 37.45 -8.72
N LEU A 4 -45.27 36.19 -8.33
CA LEU A 4 -44.08 35.39 -8.29
C LEU A 4 -43.71 35.02 -9.75
N LEU A 5 -42.50 35.31 -10.20
CA LEU A 5 -41.97 34.80 -11.46
C LEU A 5 -40.67 34.04 -11.18
N LEU A 6 -40.75 32.74 -11.47
CA LEU A 6 -39.76 31.70 -11.31
C LEU A 6 -38.37 32.10 -11.85
N PHE A 7 -37.34 32.00 -11.01
CA PHE A 7 -35.98 31.74 -11.46
C PHE A 7 -35.77 30.23 -11.54
N LEU A 8 -35.75 29.69 -12.77
CA LEU A 8 -35.24 28.34 -13.05
C LEU A 8 -33.71 28.42 -13.01
N ALA A 9 -33.12 28.05 -11.88
CA ALA A 9 -31.68 27.88 -11.75
C ALA A 9 -31.25 26.62 -12.52
N PHE A 10 -30.33 26.81 -13.45
CA PHE A 10 -29.60 25.77 -14.17
C PHE A 10 -28.91 24.82 -13.16
N LEU A 11 -29.42 23.60 -13.02
CA LEU A 11 -28.68 22.50 -12.39
C LEU A 11 -27.67 21.96 -13.42
N GLY A 12 -26.51 22.61 -13.51
CA GLY A 12 -25.33 21.97 -14.10
C GLY A 12 -24.95 20.73 -13.29
N PRO A 13 -24.27 19.72 -13.88
CA PRO A 13 -23.86 18.55 -13.13
C PRO A 13 -22.95 18.99 -11.98
N LEU A 14 -23.44 18.80 -10.75
CA LEU A 14 -22.66 18.90 -9.53
C LEU A 14 -21.50 17.91 -9.63
N ARG A 15 -20.36 18.37 -10.16
CA ARG A 15 -19.08 17.71 -9.95
C ARG A 15 -18.83 17.87 -8.46
N ALA A 16 -19.08 16.81 -7.69
CA ALA A 16 -18.69 16.76 -6.29
C ALA A 16 -17.20 17.11 -6.23
N HIS A 17 -16.92 18.33 -5.77
CA HIS A 17 -15.57 18.77 -5.47
C HIS A 17 -15.19 18.01 -4.21
N ILE A 18 -14.55 16.85 -4.39
CA ILE A 18 -13.95 16.12 -3.29
C ILE A 18 -12.79 17.01 -2.81
N PRO A 19 -12.79 17.47 -1.55
CA PRO A 19 -11.71 18.31 -1.03
C PRO A 19 -10.37 17.60 -1.22
N ASP A 20 -9.34 18.32 -1.67
CA ASP A 20 -7.99 17.78 -1.88
C ASP A 20 -7.34 17.23 -0.58
N ASP A 21 -7.92 17.53 0.59
CA ASP A 21 -7.48 17.07 1.92
C ASP A 21 -7.96 15.65 2.29
N LEU A 22 -8.83 15.05 1.49
CA LEU A 22 -9.32 13.69 1.69
C LEU A 22 -8.49 12.77 0.79
N GLN A 23 -7.51 12.08 1.37
CA GLN A 23 -6.72 11.06 0.68
C GLN A 23 -7.38 9.68 0.83
N PRO A 24 -7.36 8.84 -0.21
CA PRO A 24 -7.86 7.48 -0.09
C PRO A 24 -6.98 6.66 0.85
N HIS A 25 -7.62 5.87 1.70
CA HIS A 25 -6.97 4.94 2.59
C HIS A 25 -6.67 3.62 1.88
N LEU A 26 -5.55 3.01 2.30
CA LEU A 26 -5.00 1.81 1.69
C LEU A 26 -4.90 0.68 2.72
N THR A 27 -5.25 -0.51 2.28
CA THR A 27 -4.98 -1.77 2.98
C THR A 27 -3.79 -2.46 2.34
N TYR A 28 -2.92 -3.01 3.18
CA TYR A 28 -1.70 -3.71 2.78
C TYR A 28 -1.77 -5.15 3.28
N ARG A 29 -1.39 -6.10 2.43
CA ARG A 29 -1.26 -7.51 2.81
C ARG A 29 0.12 -8.00 2.42
N LEU A 30 0.79 -8.67 3.36
CA LEU A 30 2.06 -9.33 3.14
C LEU A 30 1.81 -10.80 2.87
N LEU A 31 2.41 -11.31 1.79
CA LEU A 31 2.35 -12.70 1.42
C LEU A 31 3.76 -13.28 1.42
N VAL A 32 3.94 -14.37 2.13
CA VAL A 32 5.16 -15.17 2.15
C VAL A 32 4.88 -16.43 1.34
N ASP A 33 5.65 -16.65 0.27
CA ASP A 33 5.47 -17.80 -0.63
C ASP A 33 4.02 -17.97 -1.13
N ASN A 34 3.41 -16.84 -1.51
CA ASN A 34 2.02 -16.70 -1.97
C ASN A 34 0.94 -17.04 -0.93
N LYS A 35 1.28 -17.15 0.35
CA LYS A 35 0.33 -17.31 1.45
C LYS A 35 0.31 -16.05 2.31
N PRO A 36 -0.85 -15.62 2.85
CA PRO A 36 -0.91 -14.53 3.81
C PRO A 36 0.06 -14.78 4.97
N LEU A 37 0.79 -13.75 5.37
CA LEU A 37 1.66 -13.82 6.54
C LEU A 37 0.83 -14.06 7.81
N ASP A 38 1.18 -15.10 8.56
CA ASP A 38 0.73 -15.27 9.93
C ASP A 38 1.63 -14.44 10.85
N TRP A 39 1.06 -13.37 11.42
CA TRP A 39 1.79 -12.46 12.29
C TRP A 39 2.21 -13.07 13.62
N GLN A 40 1.52 -14.11 14.09
CA GLN A 40 1.87 -14.80 15.34
C GLN A 40 3.01 -15.78 15.11
N ALA A 41 2.98 -16.50 13.98
CA ALA A 41 4.04 -17.45 13.63
C ALA A 41 5.30 -16.75 13.07
N GLY A 42 5.13 -15.63 12.34
CA GLY A 42 6.21 -15.00 11.58
C GLY A 42 6.47 -15.70 10.25
N ALA A 43 7.68 -15.59 9.72
CA ALA A 43 8.08 -16.21 8.46
C ALA A 43 9.24 -17.20 8.65
N PRO A 44 9.27 -18.33 7.93
CA PRO A 44 10.37 -19.27 8.05
C PRO A 44 11.65 -18.69 7.45
N VAL A 45 12.82 -18.99 8.02
CA VAL A 45 14.12 -18.59 7.44
C VAL A 45 14.33 -19.09 6.01
N SER A 46 13.63 -20.16 5.63
CA SER A 46 13.67 -20.77 4.30
C SER A 46 12.71 -20.14 3.28
N LEU A 47 12.02 -19.04 3.65
CA LEU A 47 11.08 -18.37 2.74
C LEU A 47 11.78 -17.96 1.44
N LYS A 48 11.09 -18.15 0.31
CA LYS A 48 11.67 -17.92 -1.02
C LYS A 48 11.27 -16.58 -1.60
N SER A 49 10.10 -16.09 -1.24
CA SER A 49 9.53 -14.89 -1.82
C SER A 49 8.67 -14.12 -0.82
N LEU A 50 8.72 -12.80 -0.94
CA LEU A 50 7.80 -11.88 -0.29
C LEU A 50 7.05 -11.08 -1.35
N ARG A 51 5.73 -10.97 -1.19
CA ARG A 51 4.88 -10.10 -1.99
C ARG A 51 4.11 -9.16 -1.08
N ILE A 52 3.96 -7.91 -1.52
CA ILE A 52 3.14 -6.89 -0.89
C ILE A 52 1.97 -6.63 -1.84
N GLU A 53 0.76 -6.84 -1.36
CA GLU A 53 -0.47 -6.45 -2.03
C GLU A 53 -0.98 -5.16 -1.41
N VAL A 54 -1.31 -4.20 -2.27
CA VAL A 54 -1.82 -2.89 -1.88
C VAL A 54 -3.15 -2.66 -2.59
N GLN A 55 -4.17 -2.29 -1.83
CA GLN A 55 -5.51 -2.02 -2.37
C GLN A 55 -6.18 -0.90 -1.57
N LEU A 56 -7.16 -0.24 -2.19
CA LEU A 56 -8.06 0.67 -1.48
C LEU A 56 -8.88 -0.11 -0.46
N ASP A 57 -9.07 0.44 0.74
CA ASP A 57 -10.03 -0.12 1.68
C ASP A 57 -11.48 0.07 1.20
N GLU A 58 -12.44 -0.61 1.84
CA GLU A 58 -13.83 -0.60 1.38
C GLU A 58 -14.48 0.78 1.41
N GLU A 59 -14.12 1.61 2.40
CA GLU A 59 -14.64 2.97 2.53
C GLU A 59 -14.09 3.87 1.41
N SER A 60 -12.79 3.80 1.15
CA SER A 60 -12.13 4.54 0.07
C SER A 60 -12.62 4.08 -1.30
N GLN A 61 -12.94 2.80 -1.48
CA GLN A 61 -13.58 2.35 -2.72
C GLN A 61 -14.96 2.98 -2.95
N LYS A 62 -15.70 3.30 -1.87
CA LYS A 62 -17.01 3.98 -1.95
C LYS A 62 -16.85 5.48 -2.17
N LEU A 63 -15.87 6.12 -1.50
CA LEU A 63 -15.61 7.56 -1.61
C LEU A 63 -14.91 7.93 -2.93
N TYR A 64 -14.05 7.05 -3.47
CA TYR A 64 -13.29 7.26 -4.70
C TYR A 64 -13.57 6.16 -5.73
N PRO A 65 -14.81 6.01 -6.22
CA PRO A 65 -15.18 4.93 -7.15
C PRO A 65 -14.43 5.00 -8.48
N HIS A 66 -13.91 6.18 -8.86
CA HIS A 66 -13.07 6.36 -10.04
C HIS A 66 -11.68 5.71 -9.91
N LEU A 67 -11.22 5.46 -8.67
CA LEU A 67 -9.96 4.78 -8.36
C LEU A 67 -10.15 3.25 -8.16
N LYS A 68 -11.39 2.77 -8.09
CA LYS A 68 -11.68 1.35 -7.91
C LYS A 68 -11.08 0.53 -9.06
N GLY A 69 -10.36 -0.54 -8.71
CA GLY A 69 -9.71 -1.43 -9.67
C GLY A 69 -8.51 -0.84 -10.39
N GLN A 70 -8.10 0.39 -10.05
CA GLN A 70 -6.88 0.96 -10.61
C GLN A 70 -5.64 0.28 -10.01
N PRO A 71 -4.59 0.04 -10.81
CA PRO A 71 -3.33 -0.47 -10.30
C PRO A 71 -2.71 0.49 -9.29
N ILE A 72 -2.31 -0.06 -8.14
CA ILE A 72 -1.54 0.63 -7.11
C ILE A 72 -0.11 0.12 -7.17
N TYR A 73 0.82 1.06 -7.26
CA TYR A 73 2.25 0.83 -7.24
C TYR A 73 2.77 1.23 -5.87
N ALA A 74 3.66 0.43 -5.32
CA ALA A 74 4.43 0.79 -4.14
C ALA A 74 5.90 0.47 -4.41
N GLY A 75 6.78 1.30 -3.86
CA GLY A 75 8.16 0.93 -3.60
C GLY A 75 8.27 0.29 -2.21
N SER A 76 9.31 -0.51 -2.00
CA SER A 76 9.58 -1.10 -0.70
C SER A 76 11.07 -1.34 -0.49
N VAL A 77 11.50 -1.20 0.76
CA VAL A 77 12.83 -1.58 1.22
C VAL A 77 12.67 -2.73 2.20
N ILE A 78 13.35 -3.84 1.92
CA ILE A 78 13.38 -5.01 2.80
C ILE A 78 14.78 -5.08 3.41
N SER A 79 14.84 -5.09 4.74
CA SER A 79 16.10 -5.22 5.50
C SER A 79 16.09 -6.49 6.34
N LEU A 80 17.20 -7.20 6.37
CA LEU A 80 17.44 -8.28 7.34
C LEU A 80 18.13 -7.67 8.57
N ALA A 81 17.62 -7.95 9.77
CA ALA A 81 18.16 -7.42 11.01
C ALA A 81 18.30 -8.49 12.10
N ARG A 82 19.33 -8.34 12.93
CA ARG A 82 19.61 -9.15 14.12
C ARG A 82 19.83 -8.22 15.32
N GLY A 83 18.97 -8.31 16.33
CA GLY A 83 19.01 -7.37 17.45
C GLY A 83 18.87 -5.92 16.93
N ASN A 84 19.82 -5.03 17.22
CA ASN A 84 19.79 -3.64 16.72
C ASN A 84 20.61 -3.43 15.43
N ARG A 85 21.15 -4.50 14.84
CA ARG A 85 22.03 -4.42 13.66
C ARG A 85 21.28 -4.81 12.39
N ARG A 86 21.42 -3.98 11.35
CA ARG A 86 21.02 -4.32 9.97
C ARG A 86 22.12 -5.15 9.31
N LEU A 87 21.78 -6.32 8.80
CA LEU A 87 22.68 -7.26 8.12
C LEU A 87 22.72 -7.04 6.61
N GLY A 88 21.64 -6.54 6.03
CA GLY A 88 21.55 -6.22 4.61
C GLY A 88 20.22 -5.53 4.27
N MET A 89 20.14 -4.97 3.07
CA MET A 89 18.90 -4.41 2.52
C MET A 89 18.78 -4.66 1.01
N ILE A 90 17.55 -4.70 0.52
CA ILE A 90 17.20 -4.72 -0.90
C ILE A 90 16.01 -3.79 -1.14
N ARG A 91 15.90 -3.28 -2.37
CA ARG A 91 14.76 -2.47 -2.82
C ARG A 91 13.93 -3.28 -3.81
N CYS A 92 12.62 -3.24 -3.68
CA CYS A 92 11.69 -3.95 -4.56
C CYS A 92 10.36 -3.20 -4.64
N ASN A 93 9.55 -3.47 -5.66
CA ASN A 93 8.28 -2.77 -5.81
C ASN A 93 7.13 -3.55 -5.15
N LEU A 94 6.90 -4.81 -5.55
CA LEU A 94 5.75 -5.57 -5.03
C LEU A 94 6.04 -7.06 -4.81
N THR A 95 7.01 -7.65 -5.51
CA THR A 95 7.39 -9.04 -5.32
C THR A 95 8.90 -9.15 -5.43
N GLN A 96 9.50 -9.88 -4.49
CA GLN A 96 10.95 -10.02 -4.41
C GLN A 96 11.32 -11.46 -4.06
N PRO A 97 12.13 -12.12 -4.89
CA PRO A 97 12.83 -13.34 -4.49
C PRO A 97 13.81 -13.03 -3.36
N LEU A 98 13.80 -13.85 -2.31
CA LEU A 98 14.60 -13.65 -1.10
C LEU A 98 15.63 -14.75 -0.86
N THR A 99 15.66 -15.79 -1.70
CA THR A 99 16.53 -16.97 -1.54
C THR A 99 18.01 -16.62 -1.32
N ASN A 100 18.55 -15.64 -2.06
CA ASN A 100 19.94 -15.21 -1.92
C ASN A 100 20.14 -14.21 -0.76
N PHE A 101 19.10 -13.45 -0.43
CA PHE A 101 19.13 -12.41 0.59
C PHE A 101 19.14 -13.01 2.01
N LEU A 102 18.49 -14.16 2.18
CA LEU A 102 18.33 -14.84 3.47
C LEU A 102 19.36 -15.93 3.73
N THR A 103 20.40 -16.05 2.90
CA THR A 103 21.44 -17.08 3.06
C THR A 103 22.17 -17.02 4.41
N GLN A 104 22.23 -15.85 5.03
CA GLN A 104 22.83 -15.61 6.35
C GLN A 104 21.81 -15.44 7.48
N ALA A 105 20.51 -15.61 7.19
CA ALA A 105 19.45 -15.44 8.17
C ALA A 105 19.41 -16.65 9.13
N THR A 106 19.15 -16.37 10.40
CA THR A 106 18.98 -17.38 11.44
C THR A 106 17.65 -17.19 12.18
N PRO A 107 17.10 -18.23 12.82
CA PRO A 107 15.95 -18.06 13.70
C PRO A 107 16.22 -16.97 14.75
N GLY A 108 15.23 -16.09 14.98
CA GLY A 108 15.35 -14.90 15.84
C GLY A 108 15.80 -13.63 15.11
N ASP A 109 16.25 -13.72 13.86
CA ASP A 109 16.39 -12.55 12.98
C ASP A 109 15.01 -11.99 12.62
N ARG A 110 14.99 -10.81 12.00
CA ARG A 110 13.75 -10.20 11.52
C ARG A 110 13.91 -9.57 10.15
N LEU A 111 12.83 -9.61 9.37
CA LEU A 111 12.67 -8.79 8.18
C LEU A 111 11.97 -7.50 8.56
N VAL A 112 12.61 -6.37 8.25
CA VAL A 112 12.01 -5.05 8.35
C VAL A 112 11.62 -4.61 6.95
N ILE A 113 10.33 -4.40 6.71
CA ILE A 113 9.76 -4.09 5.41
C ILE A 113 9.19 -2.68 5.50
N GLU A 114 9.78 -1.75 4.77
CA GLU A 114 9.37 -0.36 4.71
C GLU A 114 8.69 -0.12 3.35
N VAL A 115 7.39 0.15 3.35
CA VAL A 115 6.63 0.47 2.13
C VAL A 115 6.65 1.99 1.92
N GLN A 116 7.00 2.42 0.72
CA GLN A 116 7.21 3.81 0.34
C GLN A 116 6.70 4.09 -1.08
N ASP A 117 6.67 5.37 -1.48
CA ASP A 117 6.39 5.80 -2.85
C ASP A 117 5.08 5.23 -3.42
N VAL A 118 4.02 5.19 -2.61
CA VAL A 118 2.75 4.60 -3.03
C VAL A 118 2.04 5.54 -4.00
N GLN A 119 1.72 5.01 -5.18
CA GLN A 119 1.13 5.75 -6.29
C GLN A 119 -0.04 4.97 -6.88
N ILE A 120 -1.06 5.68 -7.31
CA ILE A 120 -2.17 5.11 -8.06
C ILE A 120 -2.15 5.59 -9.49
N ARG A 121 -2.39 4.67 -10.43
CA ARG A 121 -2.64 5.05 -11.81
C ARG A 121 -4.08 5.51 -11.96
N GLN A 122 -4.28 6.74 -12.39
CA GLN A 122 -5.61 7.24 -12.71
C GLN A 122 -6.06 6.73 -14.08
N LYS A 123 -7.36 6.88 -14.38
CA LYS A 123 -7.95 6.42 -15.65
C LYS A 123 -7.32 7.10 -16.88
N ASP A 124 -6.78 8.31 -16.72
CA ASP A 124 -6.06 9.05 -17.76
C ASP A 124 -4.60 8.58 -17.95
N GLY A 125 -4.17 7.57 -17.18
CA GLY A 125 -2.83 7.00 -17.21
C GLY A 125 -1.81 7.74 -16.32
N THR A 126 -2.18 8.85 -15.68
CA THR A 126 -1.28 9.59 -14.80
C THR A 126 -1.05 8.82 -13.49
N LEU A 127 0.14 9.01 -12.90
CA LEU A 127 0.47 8.47 -11.58
C LEU A 127 0.30 9.59 -10.55
N LYS A 128 -0.60 9.38 -9.58
CA LYS A 128 -0.78 10.30 -8.46
C LYS A 128 -0.25 9.64 -7.18
N PRO A 129 0.64 10.30 -6.42
CA PRO A 129 1.03 9.81 -5.10
C PRO A 129 -0.20 9.76 -4.19
N LEU A 130 -0.33 8.68 -3.41
CA LEU A 130 -1.45 8.45 -2.50
C LEU A 130 -1.11 8.61 -1.02
N SER A 131 0.17 8.76 -0.68
CA SER A 131 0.59 8.85 0.72
C SER A 131 0.99 10.28 1.08
N ASP A 132 0.64 10.69 2.29
CA ASP A 132 1.11 11.88 3.01
C ASP A 132 2.61 11.81 3.42
N GLY A 133 3.39 10.95 2.77
CA GLY A 133 4.79 10.70 3.12
C GLY A 133 5.00 9.72 4.27
N LYS A 134 3.96 9.11 4.86
CA LYS A 134 4.14 8.09 5.89
C LYS A 134 4.53 6.74 5.28
N SER A 135 5.78 6.34 5.52
CA SER A 135 6.23 4.97 5.26
C SER A 135 5.59 4.00 6.26
N LEU A 136 5.03 2.91 5.77
CA LEU A 136 4.58 1.82 6.64
C LEU A 136 5.73 0.87 6.90
N VAL A 137 5.97 0.56 8.17
CA VAL A 137 7.07 -0.30 8.59
C VAL A 137 6.52 -1.56 9.25
N TYR A 138 6.82 -2.71 8.66
CA TYR A 138 6.53 -4.02 9.24
C TYR A 138 7.79 -4.67 9.76
N SER A 139 7.70 -5.34 10.89
CA SER A 139 8.79 -6.14 11.46
C SER A 139 8.31 -7.58 11.61
N VAL A 140 8.84 -8.47 10.79
CA VAL A 140 8.44 -9.89 10.71
C VAL A 140 9.53 -10.76 11.33
N PRO A 141 9.28 -11.49 12.42
CA PRO A 141 10.26 -12.40 13.00
C PRO A 141 10.50 -13.60 12.08
N LEU A 142 11.74 -14.07 12.04
CA LEU A 142 12.15 -15.29 11.34
C LEU A 142 12.29 -16.46 12.31
N HIS A 143 11.79 -17.64 11.92
CA HIS A 143 11.88 -18.88 12.68
C HIS A 143 12.44 -20.05 11.86
#